data_AF-A0AAP5YF25-F1
#
_entry.id   AF-A0AAP5YF25-F1
#
_cell.length_a   1.000
_cell.length_b   1.000
_cell.length_c   1.000
_cell.angle_alpha   90.00
_cell.angle_beta   90.00
_cell.angle_gamma   90.00
#
_symmetry.space_group_name_H-M   'P 1'
#
loop_
_entity.id
_entity.type
_entity.pdbx_description
1 polymer ?
#
loop_
_entity_poly.entity_id
_entity_poly.type
_entity_poly.pdbx_seq_one_letter_code
_entity_poly.pdbx_strand_id
1 'polypeptide(L)' 'MSNTMFDWYEQVLAPISEDNPTGIDPREDVSPQSAYYRLKDQRMVARNAERNAIIE' A
#
# COMPACT_ATOMS: atom_id res chain seq x y z
N MET A 1 -12.81 16.39 -15.65
CA MET A 1 -12.25 15.39 -16.57
C MET A 1 -12.49 14.03 -15.94
N SER A 2 -13.26 13.15 -16.59
CA SER A 2 -13.46 11.79 -16.11
C SER A 2 -12.11 11.06 -16.21
N ASN A 3 -11.50 10.74 -15.07
CA ASN A 3 -10.25 10.01 -15.01
C ASN A 3 -10.55 8.51 -15.19
N THR A 4 -10.85 8.09 -16.42
CA THR A 4 -11.26 6.72 -16.77
C THR A 4 -10.19 5.65 -16.55
N MET A 5 -9.01 6.01 -16.03
CA MET A 5 -7.91 5.07 -15.79
C MET A 5 -7.96 4.43 -14.40
N PHE A 6 -8.65 5.07 -13.45
CA PHE A 6 -8.74 4.60 -12.07
C PHE A 6 -10.15 4.79 -11.53
N ASP A 7 -11.02 3.81 -11.79
CA ASP A 7 -12.43 3.81 -11.36
C ASP A 7 -12.61 3.93 -9.83
N TRP A 8 -11.53 3.71 -9.07
CA TRP A 8 -11.48 3.82 -7.62
C TRP A 8 -10.99 5.20 -7.11
N TYR A 9 -10.64 6.14 -7.99
CA TYR A 9 -10.01 7.41 -7.60
C TYR A 9 -10.85 8.22 -6.61
N GLU A 10 -12.13 8.43 -6.89
CA GLU A 10 -13.01 9.18 -5.99
C GLU A 10 -13.18 8.48 -4.63
N GLN A 11 -13.12 7.15 -4.61
CA GLN A 11 -13.29 6.36 -3.38
C GLN A 11 -12.07 6.49 -2.45
N VAL A 12 -10.86 6.59 -3.00
CA VAL A 12 -9.64 6.75 -2.17
C VAL A 12 -9.45 8.16 -1.64
N LEU A 13 -10.18 9.15 -2.19
CA LEU A 13 -10.21 10.52 -1.65
C LEU A 13 -11.21 10.67 -0.50
N ALA A 14 -12.17 9.76 -0.39
CA ALA A 14 -13.14 9.79 0.69
C ALA A 14 -12.48 9.50 2.04
N PRO A 15 -12.94 10.14 3.13
CA PRO A 15 -12.51 9.77 4.48
C PRO A 15 -12.88 8.31 4.79
N ILE A 16 -12.07 7.63 5.61
CA ILE A 16 -12.34 6.25 6.01
C ILE A 16 -13.61 6.16 6.88
N SER A 17 -13.79 7.13 7.78
CA SER A 17 -15.01 7.31 8.59
C SER A 17 -15.10 8.75 9.10
N GLU A 18 -16.27 9.18 9.59
CA GLU A 18 -16.44 10.51 10.18
C GLU A 18 -15.68 10.68 11.50
N ASP A 19 -15.72 9.66 12.37
CA ASP A 19 -15.05 9.69 13.69
C ASP A 19 -13.54 9.47 13.60
N ASN A 20 -13.09 8.70 12.60
CA ASN A 20 -11.69 8.43 12.35
C ASN A 20 -11.37 8.57 10.85
N PRO A 21 -11.14 9.81 10.36
CA PRO A 21 -10.95 10.10 8.94
C PRO A 21 -9.76 9.39 8.30
N THR A 22 -8.72 9.12 9.07
CA THR A 22 -7.48 8.47 8.61
C THR A 22 -7.46 6.96 8.84
N GLY A 23 -8.49 6.40 9.50
CA GLY A 23 -8.52 5.00 9.86
C GLY A 23 -7.44 4.61 10.88
N ILE A 24 -7.11 3.32 10.92
CA ILE A 24 -6.12 2.75 11.85
C ILE A 24 -4.75 2.73 11.16
N ASP A 25 -3.66 3.05 11.88
CA ASP A 25 -2.32 2.89 11.33
C ASP A 25 -2.03 1.38 11.13
N PRO A 26 -1.90 0.90 9.88
CA PRO A 26 -1.71 -0.52 9.63
C PRO A 26 -0.33 -1.03 10.10
N ARG A 27 0.57 -0.14 10.56
CA ARG A 27 1.85 -0.49 11.17
C ARG A 27 1.72 -1.01 12.60
N GLU A 28 0.60 -0.72 13.26
CA GLU A 28 0.34 -1.20 14.63
C GLU A 28 0.07 -2.70 14.67
N ASP A 29 -0.43 -3.28 13.55
CA ASP A 29 -0.53 -4.73 13.40
C ASP A 29 0.87 -5.32 13.14
N VAL A 30 1.49 -5.83 14.20
CA VAL A 30 2.77 -6.55 14.18
C VAL A 30 2.60 -8.06 14.05
N SER A 31 1.39 -8.55 13.79
CA SER A 31 1.15 -9.97 13.58
C SER A 31 1.80 -10.47 12.27
N PRO A 32 2.07 -11.78 12.15
CA PRO A 32 2.51 -12.37 10.88
C PRO A 32 1.50 -12.17 9.73
N GLN A 33 0.26 -11.78 10.04
CA GLN A 33 -0.84 -11.54 9.12
C GLN A 33 -1.04 -10.06 8.82
N SER A 34 -0.13 -9.20 9.25
CA SER A 34 -0.14 -7.79 8.92
C SER A 34 -0.08 -7.55 7.41
N ALA A 35 -1.11 -6.90 6.89
CA ALA A 35 -1.15 -6.50 5.47
C ALA A 35 0.00 -5.54 5.12
N TYR A 36 0.35 -4.63 6.05
CA TYR A 36 1.45 -3.68 5.87
C TYR A 36 2.79 -4.38 5.71
N TYR A 37 3.16 -5.26 6.66
CA TYR A 37 4.45 -5.93 6.62
C TYR A 37 4.56 -6.88 5.43
N ARG A 38 3.49 -7.59 5.06
CA ARG A 38 3.47 -8.38 3.80
C ARG A 38 3.78 -7.53 2.57
N LEU A 39 3.15 -6.36 2.43
CA LEU A 39 3.40 -5.48 1.29
C LEU A 39 4.82 -4.89 1.32
N LYS A 40 5.30 -4.48 2.50
CA LYS A 40 6.66 -3.98 2.70
C LYS A 40 7.70 -5.01 2.22
N ASP A 41 7.53 -6.27 2.62
CA ASP A 41 8.47 -7.34 2.30
C ASP A 41 8.46 -7.67 0.80
N GLN A 42 7.27 -7.72 0.17
CA GLN A 42 7.18 -7.90 -1.28
C GLN A 42 7.87 -6.76 -2.06
N ARG A 43 7.73 -5.51 -1.61
CA ARG A 43 8.45 -4.37 -2.22
C ARG A 43 9.96 -4.45 -2.03
N MET A 44 10.42 -4.99 -0.90
CA MET A 44 11.85 -5.24 -0.67
C MET A 44 12.37 -6.29 -1.65
N VAL A 45 11.65 -7.41 -1.80
CA VAL A 45 12.01 -8.48 -2.74
C VAL A 45 12.11 -7.94 -4.18
N ALA A 46 11.12 -7.18 -4.63
CA ALA A 46 11.12 -6.56 -5.97
C ALA A 46 12.34 -5.64 -6.18
N ARG A 47 12.62 -4.75 -5.21
CA ARG A 47 13.81 -3.87 -5.25
C ARG A 47 15.12 -4.65 -5.29
N ASN A 48 15.20 -5.77 -4.57
CA ASN A 48 16.40 -6.61 -4.57
C ASN A 48 16.60 -7.25 -5.94
N ALA A 49 15.53 -7.73 -6.58
CA ALA A 49 15.57 -8.27 -7.94
C ALA A 49 16.03 -7.21 -8.95
N GLU A 50 15.47 -6.00 -8.87
CA GLU A 50 15.90 -4.85 -9.71
C GLU A 50 17.40 -4.55 -9.55
N ARG A 51 17.92 -4.54 -8.32
CA ARG A 51 19.35 -4.29 -8.08
C ARG A 51 20.25 -5.41 -8.62
N ASN A 52 19.85 -6.67 -8.43
CA ASN A 52 20.63 -7.80 -8.90
C ASN A 52 20.69 -7.85 -10.43
N ALA A 53 19.61 -7.47 -11.11
CA ALA A 53 19.56 -7.40 -12.57
C ALA A 53 20.49 -6.33 -13.18
N ILE A 54 21.04 -5.40 -12.37
CA ILE A 54 22.03 -4.41 -12.81
C ILE A 54 23.48 -4.93 -12.65
N ILE A 55 23.68 -5.91 -11.76
CA ILE A 55 25.00 -6.46 -11.42
C ILE A 55 25.33 -7.70 -12.28
N GLU A 56 24.31 -8.41 -12.81
CA GLU A 56 24.46 -9.40 -13.90
C GLU A 56 24.78 -8.72 -15.24
#